data_AF-A0A932ZHN5-F1
#
_entry.id   AF-A0A932ZHN5-F1
#
_cell.length_a   1.000
_cell.length_b   1.000
_cell.length_c   1.000
_cell.angle_alpha   90.00
_cell.angle_beta   90.00
_cell.angle_gamma   90.00
#
_symmetry.space_group_name_H-M   'P 1'
#
loop_
_entity.id
_entity.type
_entity.pdbx_description
1 polymer ?
#
loop_
_entity_poly.entity_id
_entity_poly.type
_entity_poly.pdbx_seq_one_letter_code
_entity_poly.pdbx_strand_id
1 'polypeptide(L)'
;TRVKSASFDVFSSLTQARSEAITRNTTVTVTPAGGGWVNGWTITCADATVCVDPVTLAPPLVIRRQDAYEGITITNAAASISYSGMGRANVAASFTIDAPGASDRNKRCVTLDLSGRPVTKPAITTGFTCP
;
A
#
# COMPACT_ATOMS: atom_id res chain seq x y z
N THR A 1 10.58 -13.88 -7.10
CA THR A 1 10.97 -13.92 -5.67
C THR A 1 9.87 -13.30 -4.85
N ARG A 2 9.67 -13.73 -3.60
CA ARG A 2 8.58 -13.23 -2.73
C ARG A 2 8.66 -11.71 -2.52
N VAL A 3 9.87 -11.16 -2.38
CA VAL A 3 10.12 -9.71 -2.29
C VAL A 3 9.61 -8.94 -3.51
N LYS A 4 9.82 -9.47 -4.72
CA LYS A 4 9.33 -8.82 -5.95
C LYS A 4 7.80 -8.82 -5.99
N SER A 5 7.16 -9.95 -5.66
CA SER A 5 5.70 -10.05 -5.60
C SER A 5 5.13 -9.07 -4.58
N ALA A 6 5.62 -9.09 -3.33
CA ALA A 6 5.16 -8.17 -2.30
C ALA A 6 5.37 -6.70 -2.66
N SER A 7 6.51 -6.34 -3.26
CA SER A 7 6.74 -4.96 -3.73
C SER A 7 5.76 -4.53 -4.83
N PHE A 8 5.41 -5.45 -5.73
CA PHE A 8 4.42 -5.21 -6.77
C PHE A 8 3.01 -5.12 -6.20
N ASP A 9 2.69 -5.95 -5.21
CA ASP A 9 1.38 -5.96 -4.56
C ASP A 9 1.14 -4.69 -3.75
N VAL A 10 2.15 -4.18 -3.03
CA VAL A 10 2.09 -2.85 -2.37
C VAL A 10 1.87 -1.77 -3.43
N PHE A 11 2.69 -1.74 -4.48
CA PHE A 11 2.56 -0.75 -5.57
C PHE A 11 1.18 -0.80 -6.25
N SER A 12 0.69 -2.00 -6.58
CA SER A 12 -0.61 -2.20 -7.23
C SER A 12 -1.75 -1.79 -6.31
N SER A 13 -1.64 -2.06 -5.01
CA SER A 13 -2.65 -1.68 -4.01
C SER A 13 -2.74 -0.17 -3.85
N LEU A 14 -1.59 0.52 -3.77
CA LEU A 14 -1.54 1.98 -3.73
C LEU A 14 -2.10 2.62 -5.01
N THR A 15 -1.75 2.05 -6.16
CA THR A 15 -2.26 2.52 -7.46
C THR A 15 -3.78 2.32 -7.57
N GLN A 16 -4.27 1.15 -7.15
CA GLN A 16 -5.70 0.85 -7.13
C GLN A 16 -6.46 1.77 -6.19
N ALA A 17 -5.97 1.97 -4.96
CA ALA A 17 -6.60 2.87 -4.00
C ALA A 17 -6.71 4.30 -4.54
N ARG A 18 -5.66 4.79 -5.22
CA ARG A 18 -5.68 6.09 -5.90
C ARG A 18 -6.73 6.15 -7.01
N SER A 19 -6.77 5.16 -7.88
CA SER A 19 -7.74 5.10 -8.98
C SER A 19 -9.17 5.07 -8.46
N GLU A 20 -9.44 4.28 -7.42
CA GLU A 20 -10.76 4.20 -6.78
C GLU A 20 -11.15 5.53 -6.14
N ALA A 21 -10.22 6.22 -5.48
CA ALA A 21 -10.46 7.55 -4.92
C ALA A 21 -10.87 8.54 -6.01
N ILE A 22 -10.15 8.56 -7.14
CA ILE A 22 -10.45 9.44 -8.28
C ILE A 22 -11.80 9.08 -8.92
N THR A 23 -12.02 7.80 -9.23
CA THR A 23 -13.22 7.35 -9.93
C THR A 23 -14.48 7.56 -9.10
N ARG A 24 -14.42 7.34 -7.79
CA ARG A 24 -15.53 7.56 -6.87
C ARG A 24 -15.61 9.00 -6.35
N ASN A 25 -14.63 9.84 -6.72
CA ASN A 25 -14.46 11.21 -6.23
C ASN A 25 -14.58 11.31 -4.70
N THR A 26 -13.99 10.35 -3.97
CA THR A 26 -14.08 10.29 -2.51
C THR A 26 -12.81 9.72 -1.89
N THR A 27 -12.74 9.68 -0.57
CA THR A 27 -11.56 9.23 0.16
C THR A 27 -11.49 7.71 0.24
N VAL A 28 -10.39 7.13 -0.24
CA VAL A 28 -10.09 5.70 -0.14
C VAL A 28 -8.86 5.52 0.73
N THR A 29 -8.96 4.62 1.71
CA THR A 29 -7.92 4.39 2.71
C THR A 29 -7.35 2.97 2.59
N VAL A 30 -6.03 2.88 2.64
CA VAL A 30 -5.27 1.63 2.74
C VAL A 30 -4.78 1.49 4.17
N THR A 31 -5.27 0.45 4.85
CA THR A 31 -4.99 0.20 6.26
C THR A 31 -4.29 -1.16 6.42
N PRO A 32 -3.08 -1.21 6.98
CA PRO A 32 -2.40 -2.48 7.29
C PRO A 32 -3.16 -3.25 8.37
N ALA A 33 -3.02 -4.57 8.35
CA ALA A 33 -3.49 -5.43 9.42
C ALA A 33 -2.70 -5.18 10.73
N GLY A 34 -3.24 -5.67 11.85
CA GLY A 34 -2.52 -5.64 13.13
C GLY A 34 -1.16 -6.34 13.00
N GLY A 35 -0.10 -5.70 13.52
CA GLY A 35 1.28 -6.17 13.35
C GLY A 35 1.99 -5.67 12.08
N GLY A 36 1.34 -4.82 11.30
CA GLY A 36 1.94 -4.07 10.18
C GLY A 36 1.65 -4.68 8.81
N TRP A 37 2.26 -4.08 7.78
CA TRP A 37 1.97 -4.38 6.38
C TRP A 37 2.33 -5.82 5.95
N VAL A 38 3.24 -6.47 6.67
CA VAL A 38 3.59 -7.88 6.42
C VAL A 38 2.40 -8.82 6.67
N ASN A 39 1.49 -8.45 7.57
CA ASN A 39 0.31 -9.23 7.91
C ASN A 39 -0.87 -8.95 6.95
N GLY A 40 -0.64 -8.22 5.87
CA GLY A 40 -1.64 -7.83 4.90
C GLY A 40 -2.19 -6.43 5.14
N TRP A 41 -3.09 -6.00 4.26
CA TRP A 41 -3.73 -4.69 4.32
C TRP A 41 -5.07 -4.72 3.60
N THR A 42 -5.92 -3.75 3.91
CA THR A 42 -7.26 -3.61 3.32
C THR A 42 -7.40 -2.23 2.70
N ILE A 43 -7.96 -2.17 1.49
CA ILE A 43 -8.37 -0.96 0.79
C ILE A 43 -9.86 -0.79 1.03
N THR A 44 -10.23 0.30 1.69
CA THR A 44 -11.61 0.60 2.05
C THR A 44 -12.02 1.99 1.60
N CYS A 45 -13.27 2.14 1.21
CA CYS A 45 -13.89 3.43 1.03
C CYS A 45 -15.00 3.62 2.07
N ALA A 46 -14.97 4.74 2.79
CA ALA A 46 -15.86 4.98 3.94
C ALA A 46 -17.03 5.93 3.64
N ASP A 47 -17.12 6.47 2.43
CA ASP A 47 -18.19 7.41 2.06
C ASP A 47 -19.55 6.70 2.00
N ALA A 48 -20.46 7.07 2.90
CA ALA A 48 -21.77 6.43 3.01
C ALA A 48 -22.65 6.61 1.76
N THR A 49 -22.37 7.59 0.90
CA THR A 49 -23.17 7.89 -0.29
C THR A 49 -22.66 7.18 -1.54
N VAL A 50 -21.33 7.04 -1.67
CA VAL A 50 -20.69 6.46 -2.88
C VAL A 50 -20.12 5.05 -2.64
N CYS A 51 -19.89 4.69 -1.38
CA CYS A 51 -19.17 3.48 -0.97
C CYS A 51 -19.98 2.62 -0.03
N VAL A 52 -21.14 2.21 -0.54
CA VAL A 52 -22.02 1.24 0.10
C VAL A 52 -21.59 -0.16 -0.32
N ASP A 53 -21.39 -1.05 0.65
CA ASP A 53 -21.16 -2.46 0.39
C ASP A 53 -22.47 -3.11 -0.12
N PRO A 54 -22.45 -3.82 -1.26
CA PRO A 54 -23.66 -4.39 -1.85
C PRO A 54 -24.29 -5.51 -1.00
N VAL A 55 -23.55 -6.08 -0.05
CA VAL A 55 -24.00 -7.17 0.84
C VAL A 55 -24.45 -6.61 2.18
N THR A 56 -23.64 -5.76 2.82
CA THR A 56 -23.97 -5.23 4.16
C THR A 56 -24.83 -3.97 4.12
N LEU A 57 -24.97 -3.34 2.95
CA LEU A 57 -25.70 -2.08 2.73
C LEU A 57 -25.23 -0.93 3.63
N ALA A 58 -23.98 -1.01 4.11
CA ALA A 58 -23.37 -0.02 4.99
C ALA A 58 -21.90 0.23 4.60
N PRO A 59 -21.34 1.41 4.88
CA PRO A 59 -19.91 1.65 4.77
C PRO A 59 -19.13 1.04 5.95
N PRO A 60 -17.82 0.76 5.80
CA PRO A 60 -17.03 0.98 4.60
C PRO A 60 -17.14 -0.15 3.58
N LEU A 61 -17.18 0.19 2.29
CA LEU A 61 -16.99 -0.77 1.21
C LEU A 61 -15.53 -1.25 1.20
N VAL A 62 -15.32 -2.56 1.32
CA VAL A 62 -14.00 -3.19 1.14
C VAL A 62 -13.76 -3.40 -0.35
N ILE A 63 -12.81 -2.66 -0.92
CA ILE A 63 -12.47 -2.75 -2.34
C ILE A 63 -11.54 -3.93 -2.61
N ARG A 64 -10.55 -4.12 -1.73
CA ARG A 64 -9.59 -5.22 -1.84
C ARG A 64 -8.99 -5.52 -0.48
N ARG A 65 -8.75 -6.79 -0.24
CA ARG A 65 -7.94 -7.26 0.88
C ARG A 65 -6.70 -7.95 0.30
N GLN A 66 -5.56 -7.70 0.93
CA GLN A 66 -4.35 -8.46 0.69
C GLN A 66 -3.98 -9.28 1.92
N ASP A 67 -3.60 -10.52 1.67
CA ASP A 67 -3.21 -11.47 2.70
C ASP A 67 -1.77 -11.24 3.16
N ALA A 68 -1.41 -11.90 4.26
CA ALA A 68 -0.08 -11.82 4.83
C ALA A 68 0.98 -12.45 3.91
N TYR A 69 2.18 -11.90 3.93
CA TYR A 69 3.34 -12.53 3.33
C TYR A 69 4.22 -13.16 4.40
N GLU A 70 4.45 -14.47 4.30
CA GLU A 70 5.44 -15.12 5.15
C GLU A 70 6.86 -14.94 4.61
N GLY A 71 7.86 -14.97 5.50
CA GLY A 71 9.27 -14.98 5.12
C GLY A 71 9.75 -13.71 4.39
N ILE A 72 9.03 -12.60 4.54
CA ILE A 72 9.49 -11.26 4.16
C ILE A 72 9.25 -10.29 5.33
N THR A 73 9.91 -9.14 5.28
CA THR A 73 9.67 -8.03 6.21
C THR A 73 9.32 -6.78 5.42
N ILE A 74 8.40 -5.99 5.97
CA ILE A 74 8.03 -4.67 5.44
C ILE A 74 8.26 -3.65 6.55
N THR A 75 9.24 -2.76 6.36
CA THR A 75 9.63 -1.73 7.34
C THR A 75 9.49 -0.32 6.76
N ASN A 76 9.57 0.71 7.61
CA ASN A 76 9.40 2.15 7.28
C ASN A 76 8.01 2.52 6.70
N ALA A 77 7.05 1.61 6.83
CA ALA A 77 5.72 1.79 6.27
C ALA A 77 4.85 2.73 7.12
N ALA A 78 4.03 3.56 6.46
CA ALA A 78 3.08 4.43 7.13
C ALA A 78 1.98 3.63 7.83
N ALA A 79 1.43 4.16 8.93
CA ALA A 79 0.38 3.48 9.71
C ALA A 79 -0.92 3.26 8.90
N SER A 80 -1.26 4.20 8.02
CA SER A 80 -2.37 4.10 7.06
C SER A 80 -2.18 5.16 5.99
N ILE A 81 -2.67 4.93 4.78
CA ILE A 81 -2.55 5.88 3.67
C ILE A 81 -3.93 6.15 3.11
N SER A 82 -4.37 7.40 3.11
CA SER A 82 -5.64 7.80 2.50
C SER A 82 -5.39 8.64 1.25
N TYR A 83 -6.09 8.30 0.18
CA TYR A 83 -6.15 9.06 -1.07
C TYR A 83 -7.42 9.87 -1.12
N SER A 84 -7.32 11.16 -1.43
CA SER A 84 -8.49 12.02 -1.69
C SER A 84 -9.06 11.79 -3.08
N GLY A 85 -10.26 12.33 -3.36
CA GLY A 85 -10.88 12.28 -4.69
C GLY A 85 -10.06 12.90 -5.83
N MET A 86 -9.03 13.68 -5.50
CA MET A 86 -8.06 14.22 -6.47
C MET A 86 -6.83 13.30 -6.66
N GLY A 87 -6.81 12.14 -6.02
CA GLY A 87 -5.72 11.16 -6.08
C GLY A 87 -4.46 11.57 -5.33
N ARG A 88 -4.54 12.53 -4.40
CA ARG A 88 -3.42 12.94 -3.53
C ARG A 88 -3.41 12.09 -2.27
N ALA A 89 -2.21 11.69 -1.83
CA ALA A 89 -2.05 10.98 -0.56
C ALA A 89 -1.99 11.97 0.61
N ASN A 90 -2.50 11.56 1.78
CA ASN A 90 -2.40 12.33 3.02
C ASN A 90 -0.99 12.32 3.63
N VAL A 91 -0.18 11.32 3.30
CA VAL A 91 1.14 11.10 3.89
C VAL A 91 2.12 10.61 2.82
N ALA A 92 3.38 11.05 2.92
CA ALA A 92 4.48 10.46 2.17
C ALA A 92 4.96 9.20 2.91
N ALA A 93 5.23 8.12 2.18
CA ALA A 93 5.61 6.83 2.77
C ALA A 93 6.74 6.17 2.00
N SER A 94 7.62 5.46 2.71
CA SER A 94 8.76 4.75 2.11
C SER A 94 8.77 3.32 2.63
N PHE A 95 8.31 2.38 1.82
CA PHE A 95 8.23 0.97 2.17
C PHE A 95 9.54 0.28 1.82
N THR A 96 10.14 -0.38 2.79
CA THR A 96 11.29 -1.26 2.59
C THR A 96 10.82 -2.71 2.64
N ILE A 97 10.98 -3.44 1.53
CA ILE A 97 10.62 -4.86 1.45
C ILE A 97 11.90 -5.69 1.36
N ASP A 98 12.06 -6.61 2.30
CA ASP A 98 13.23 -7.49 2.43
C ASP A 98 12.81 -8.94 2.71
N ALA A 99 13.71 -9.89 2.52
CA ALA A 99 13.56 -11.27 2.97
C ALA A 99 14.73 -11.64 3.87
N PRO A 100 14.50 -12.35 5.00
CA PRO A 100 15.58 -12.76 5.90
C PRO A 100 16.69 -13.52 5.15
N GLY A 101 17.94 -13.10 5.33
CA GLY A 101 19.10 -13.70 4.66
C GLY A 101 19.25 -13.35 3.17
N ALA A 102 18.41 -12.46 2.62
CA ALA A 102 18.56 -12.00 1.24
C ALA A 102 19.70 -10.98 1.12
N SER A 103 20.47 -11.09 0.03
CA SER A 103 21.45 -10.07 -0.32
C SER A 103 20.75 -8.75 -0.62
N ASP A 104 21.43 -7.62 -0.38
CA ASP A 104 20.87 -6.27 -0.61
C ASP A 104 20.28 -6.09 -2.01
N ARG A 105 20.84 -6.78 -3.04
CA ARG A 105 20.33 -6.80 -4.42
C ARG A 105 18.88 -7.26 -4.57
N ASN A 106 18.36 -8.00 -3.60
CA ASN A 106 16.99 -8.53 -3.63
C ASN A 106 15.99 -7.63 -2.91
N LYS A 107 16.46 -6.64 -2.14
CA LYS A 107 15.61 -5.67 -1.45
C LYS A 107 14.94 -4.73 -2.44
N ARG A 108 13.77 -4.22 -2.06
CA ARG A 108 12.96 -3.31 -2.87
C ARG A 108 12.42 -2.17 -2.03
N CYS A 109 12.43 -0.96 -2.60
CA CYS A 109 11.72 0.18 -2.03
C CYS A 109 10.47 0.48 -2.83
N VAL A 110 9.38 0.80 -2.15
CA VAL A 110 8.22 1.47 -2.75
C VAL A 110 8.08 2.81 -2.06
N THR A 111 8.20 3.90 -2.80
CA THR A 111 8.05 5.25 -2.26
C THR A 111 6.73 5.84 -2.73
N LEU A 112 6.09 6.61 -1.87
CA LEU A 112 4.85 7.33 -2.14
C LEU A 112 5.04 8.79 -1.76
N ASP A 113 4.85 9.68 -2.71
CA ASP A 113 4.83 11.12 -2.46
C ASP A 113 3.40 11.62 -2.19
N LEU A 114 3.25 12.82 -1.64
CA LEU A 114 1.95 13.48 -1.42
C LEU A 114 1.16 13.74 -2.72
N SER A 115 1.81 13.65 -3.89
CA SER A 115 1.14 13.62 -5.20
C SER A 115 0.26 12.38 -5.41
N GLY A 116 0.42 11.38 -4.53
CA GLY A 116 -0.26 10.10 -4.57
C GLY A 116 0.33 9.11 -5.57
N ARG A 117 1.46 9.42 -6.21
CA ARG A 117 2.11 8.54 -7.17
C ARG A 117 3.07 7.57 -6.45
N PRO A 118 2.77 6.25 -6.41
CA PRO A 118 3.73 5.28 -5.93
C PRO A 118 4.83 5.04 -6.98
N VAL A 119 6.04 4.72 -6.53
CA VAL A 119 7.18 4.42 -7.39
C VAL A 119 7.99 3.27 -6.79
N THR A 120 8.34 2.26 -7.58
CA THR A 120 9.20 1.17 -7.12
C THR A 120 10.65 1.42 -7.51
N LYS A 121 11.58 1.31 -6.57
CA LYS A 121 13.03 1.41 -6.83
C LYS A 121 13.72 0.08 -6.45
N PRO A 122 14.62 -0.45 -7.32
CA PRO A 122 15.47 -1.56 -6.93
C PRO A 122 16.50 -1.10 -5.89
N ALA A 123 16.98 -2.03 -5.07
CA ALA A 123 18.12 -1.77 -4.21
C ALA A 123 19.38 -1.50 -5.04
N ILE A 124 20.03 -0.36 -4.81
CA ILE A 124 21.31 -0.03 -5.43
C ILE A 124 22.42 -0.65 -4.55
N THR A 125 23.41 -1.26 -5.20
CA THR A 125 24.34 -2.27 -4.67
C THR A 125 25.32 -1.82 -3.57
N THR A 126 25.16 -0.64 -2.96
CA THR A 126 26.02 -0.16 -1.87
C THR A 126 25.22 0.73 -0.93
N GLY A 127 25.00 0.28 0.32
CA GLY A 127 24.33 1.08 1.36
C GLY A 127 22.85 1.30 1.11
N PHE A 128 22.07 0.22 1.00
CA PHE A 128 20.63 0.31 0.75
C PHE A 128 19.89 1.01 1.90
N THR A 129 19.55 2.27 1.68
CA THR A 129 18.58 3.02 2.46
C THR A 129 17.46 3.44 1.53
N CYS A 130 16.22 3.03 1.83
CA CYS A 130 15.08 3.65 1.16
C CYS A 130 15.07 5.15 1.52
N PRO A 131 14.89 6.04 0.53
CA PRO A 131 14.89 7.48 0.76
C PRO A 131 13.69 7.92 1.60
#